data_AF-T1BQ19-F1
#
_entry.id   AF-T1BQ19-F1
#
_cell.length_a   1.000
_cell.length_b   1.000
_cell.length_c   1.000
_cell.angle_alpha   90.00
_cell.angle_beta   90.00
_cell.angle_gamma   90.00
#
_symmetry.space_group_name_H-M   'P 1'
#
loop_
_entity.id
_entity.type
_entity.pdbx_description
1 polymer ?
#
loop_
_entity_poly.entity_id
_entity_poly.type
_entity_poly.pdbx_seq_one_letter_code
_entity_poly.pdbx_strand_id
1 'polypeptide(L)'
;GAYQGTINWLVLPIAGLEPVGGSTQSFFHVTGPLAAFGPGSFWVGLNILYWVAWMSLLLGASNALPLIPLDGGLLARDFMAAFASRVKKAWTLERAERFGGTAAIISTFVVLILLAWQFVIPRL
;
A
#
# COMPACT_ATOMS: atom_id res chain seq x y z
N GLY A 1 0.32 25.66 -2.52
CA GLY A 1 0.67 25.86 -3.94
C GLY A 1 0.57 24.56 -4.71
N ALA A 2 1.66 23.81 -4.87
CA ALA A 2 1.68 22.54 -5.62
C ALA A 2 1.54 21.27 -4.74
N TYR A 3 2.10 21.28 -3.53
CA TYR A 3 2.10 20.12 -2.62
C TYR A 3 0.70 19.68 -2.17
N GLN A 4 -0.20 20.65 -1.95
CA GLN A 4 -1.61 20.36 -1.63
C GLN A 4 -2.32 19.68 -2.80
N GLY A 5 -1.98 20.03 -4.05
CA GLY A 5 -2.48 19.37 -5.23
C GLY A 5 -2.08 17.90 -5.23
N THR A 6 -0.77 17.61 -5.19
CA THR A 6 -0.23 16.23 -5.25
C THR A 6 -0.76 15.32 -4.14
N ILE A 7 -0.89 15.84 -2.91
CA ILE A 7 -1.47 15.09 -1.80
C ILE A 7 -2.95 14.78 -2.06
N ASN A 8 -3.70 15.72 -2.63
CA ASN A 8 -5.11 15.48 -2.96
C ASN A 8 -5.28 14.34 -3.98
N TRP A 9 -4.45 14.28 -5.03
CA TRP A 9 -4.49 13.18 -6.01
C TRP A 9 -4.20 11.81 -5.39
N LEU A 10 -3.49 11.77 -4.27
CA LEU A 10 -3.23 10.53 -3.55
C LEU A 10 -4.42 10.07 -2.69
N VAL A 11 -5.29 10.96 -2.24
CA VAL A 11 -6.43 10.57 -1.38
C VAL A 11 -7.74 10.39 -2.13
N LEU A 12 -7.82 10.77 -3.41
CA LEU A 12 -9.04 10.59 -4.24
C LEU A 12 -9.60 9.17 -4.26
N PRO A 13 -8.81 8.07 -4.32
CA PRO A 13 -9.39 6.72 -4.36
C PRO A 13 -10.10 6.36 -3.06
N ILE A 14 -9.60 6.89 -1.93
CA ILE A 14 -10.21 6.72 -0.61
C ILE A 14 -11.58 7.42 -0.57
N ALA A 15 -11.73 8.52 -1.30
CA ALA A 15 -13.00 9.22 -1.49
C ALA A 15 -13.89 8.58 -2.58
N GLY A 16 -13.44 7.52 -3.26
CA GLY A 16 -14.15 6.92 -4.40
C GLY A 16 -14.22 7.85 -5.61
N LEU A 17 -13.31 8.82 -5.69
CA LEU A 17 -13.27 9.82 -6.74
C LEU A 17 -12.16 9.52 -7.74
N GLU A 18 -12.42 9.94 -8.97
CA GLU A 18 -11.44 9.91 -10.04
C GLU A 18 -10.69 11.24 -10.15
N PRO A 19 -9.45 11.21 -10.68
CA PRO A 19 -8.58 12.37 -10.89
C PRO A 19 -9.25 13.62 -11.47
N VAL A 20 -9.99 13.45 -12.56
CA VAL A 20 -10.71 14.53 -13.25
C VAL A 20 -12.10 14.02 -13.62
N GLY A 21 -13.11 14.46 -12.87
CA GLY A 21 -14.50 14.06 -13.08
C GLY A 21 -15.05 14.57 -14.42
N GLY A 22 -16.01 13.83 -14.98
CA GLY A 22 -16.55 14.09 -16.33
C GLY A 22 -16.96 15.54 -16.63
N SER A 23 -17.56 16.25 -15.66
CA SER A 23 -17.93 17.67 -15.82
C SER A 23 -16.71 18.60 -15.94
N THR A 24 -15.62 18.30 -15.22
CA THR A 24 -14.39 19.09 -15.24
C THR A 24 -13.50 18.82 -16.45
N GLN A 25 -13.64 17.66 -17.09
CA GLN A 25 -12.90 17.33 -18.32
C GLN A 25 -13.17 18.33 -19.45
N SER A 26 -14.36 18.95 -19.47
CA SER A 26 -14.75 19.97 -20.45
C SER A 26 -13.90 21.25 -20.39
N PHE A 27 -13.24 21.53 -19.26
CA PHE A 27 -12.34 22.68 -19.10
C PHE A 27 -10.92 22.41 -19.61
N PHE A 28 -10.60 21.17 -19.98
CA PHE A 28 -9.27 20.75 -20.41
C PHE A 28 -9.24 20.39 -21.90
N HIS A 29 -8.30 20.97 -22.62
CA HIS A 29 -8.02 20.61 -24.00
C HIS A 29 -6.86 19.61 -24.05
N VAL A 30 -7.12 18.42 -24.60
CA VAL A 30 -6.07 17.42 -24.84
C VAL A 30 -5.21 17.88 -26.01
N THR A 31 -3.93 18.15 -25.75
CA THR A 31 -2.96 18.62 -26.75
C THR A 31 -1.76 17.67 -26.85
N GLY A 32 -1.00 17.76 -27.94
CA GLY A 32 0.21 16.95 -28.15
C GLY A 32 -0.07 15.57 -28.75
N PRO A 33 0.91 14.65 -28.73
CA PRO A 33 0.80 13.35 -29.42
C PRO A 33 -0.39 12.50 -28.96
N LEU A 34 -0.77 12.63 -27.70
CA LEU A 34 -1.88 11.88 -27.11
C LEU A 34 -3.26 12.41 -27.53
N ALA A 35 -3.33 13.62 -28.11
CA ALA A 35 -4.58 14.16 -28.66
C ALA A 35 -5.09 13.35 -29.87
N ALA A 36 -4.21 12.61 -30.54
CA ALA A 36 -4.56 11.74 -31.67
C ALA A 36 -5.57 10.64 -31.29
N PHE A 37 -5.64 10.25 -30.02
CA PHE A 37 -6.59 9.25 -29.52
C PHE A 37 -8.01 9.80 -29.27
N GLY A 38 -8.18 11.12 -29.39
CA GLY A 38 -9.42 11.82 -29.06
C GLY A 38 -9.61 12.00 -27.54
N PRO A 39 -10.34 13.05 -27.10
CA PRO A 39 -10.49 13.37 -25.67
C PRO A 39 -11.07 12.23 -24.83
N GLY A 40 -12.12 11.55 -25.34
CA GLY A 40 -12.78 10.46 -24.61
C GLY A 40 -11.83 9.29 -24.29
N SER A 41 -11.14 8.77 -25.30
CA SER A 41 -10.18 7.67 -25.13
C SER A 41 -9.00 8.05 -24.23
N PHE A 42 -8.53 9.29 -24.34
CA PHE A 42 -7.47 9.82 -23.48
C PHE A 42 -7.89 9.77 -21.99
N TRP A 43 -9.08 10.30 -21.66
CA TRP A 43 -9.56 10.33 -20.28
C TRP A 43 -9.80 8.94 -19.70
N VAL A 44 -10.35 8.01 -20.49
CA VAL A 44 -10.49 6.61 -20.10
C VAL A 44 -9.14 5.97 -19.81
N GLY A 45 -8.15 6.16 -20.70
CA GLY A 45 -6.81 5.62 -20.52
C GLY A 45 -6.11 6.18 -19.28
N LEU A 46 -6.24 7.49 -19.03
CA LEU A 46 -5.70 8.13 -17.84
C LEU A 46 -6.36 7.61 -16.55
N ASN A 47 -7.67 7.40 -16.57
CA ASN A 47 -8.41 6.82 -15.45
C ASN A 47 -7.93 5.39 -15.15
N ILE A 48 -7.77 4.55 -16.18
CA ILE A 48 -7.23 3.19 -16.03
C ILE A 48 -5.82 3.21 -15.44
N LEU A 49 -4.91 4.02 -16.01
CA LEU A 49 -3.53 4.13 -15.52
C LEU A 49 -3.49 4.58 -14.06
N TYR A 50 -4.34 5.54 -13.71
CA TYR A 50 -4.49 6.03 -12.35
C TYR A 50 -4.89 4.90 -11.39
N TRP A 51 -5.93 4.14 -11.72
CA TRP A 51 -6.39 3.03 -10.88
C TRP A 51 -5.37 1.89 -10.82
N VAL A 52 -4.72 1.55 -11.94
CA VAL A 52 -3.67 0.53 -11.95
C VAL A 52 -2.49 0.93 -11.06
N ALA A 53 -2.04 2.19 -11.14
CA ALA A 53 -1.01 2.71 -10.25
C ALA A 53 -1.45 2.61 -8.78
N TRP A 54 -2.69 2.99 -8.47
CA TRP A 54 -3.22 2.93 -7.12
C TRP A 54 -3.37 1.51 -6.57
N MET A 55 -3.88 0.58 -7.36
CA MET A 55 -3.99 -0.83 -6.99
C MET A 55 -2.62 -1.45 -6.78
N SER A 56 -1.62 -1.08 -7.61
CA SER A 56 -0.24 -1.55 -7.44
C SER A 56 0.38 -1.03 -6.14
N LEU A 57 0.09 0.22 -5.79
CA LEU A 57 0.53 0.82 -4.52
C LEU A 57 -0.12 0.11 -3.32
N LEU A 58 -1.44 -0.13 -3.37
CA LEU A 58 -2.16 -0.83 -2.31
C LEU A 58 -1.68 -2.28 -2.16
N LEU A 59 -1.45 -2.98 -3.27
CA LEU A 59 -0.91 -4.34 -3.29
C LEU A 59 0.49 -4.38 -2.65
N GLY A 60 1.35 -3.43 -3.01
CA GLY A 60 2.68 -3.30 -2.40
C GLY A 60 2.60 -3.02 -0.90
N ALA A 61 1.73 -2.09 -0.49
CA ALA A 61 1.53 -1.75 0.91
C ALA A 61 0.98 -2.93 1.72
N SER A 62 0.01 -3.68 1.19
CA SER A 62 -0.52 -4.87 1.85
C SER A 62 0.54 -5.96 1.95
N ASN A 63 1.30 -6.23 0.88
CA ASN A 63 2.35 -7.25 0.90
C ASN A 63 3.49 -6.92 1.86
N ALA A 64 3.75 -5.63 2.12
CA ALA A 64 4.76 -5.19 3.08
C ALA A 64 4.33 -5.31 4.55
N LEU A 65 3.06 -5.63 4.84
CA LEU A 65 2.61 -5.81 6.22
C LEU A 65 3.32 -7.01 6.88
N PRO A 66 3.64 -6.93 8.19
CA PRO A 66 4.29 -8.01 8.93
C PRO A 66 3.28 -9.12 9.29
N LEU A 67 2.67 -9.72 8.27
CA LEU A 67 1.60 -10.71 8.33
C LEU A 67 2.01 -11.94 7.51
N ILE A 68 1.98 -13.14 8.08
CA ILE A 68 2.20 -14.39 7.35
C ILE A 68 0.87 -14.81 6.70
N PRO A 69 0.82 -15.19 5.40
CA PRO A 69 1.94 -15.54 4.52
C PRO A 69 2.46 -14.42 3.59
N LEU A 70 2.16 -13.13 3.87
CA LEU A 70 2.64 -12.03 3.04
C LEU A 70 4.15 -11.85 3.15
N ASP A 71 4.75 -11.29 2.08
CA ASP A 71 6.19 -11.11 1.95
C ASP A 71 6.78 -10.32 3.14
N GLY A 72 6.07 -9.31 3.63
CA GLY A 72 6.44 -8.50 4.78
C GLY A 72 6.52 -9.29 6.08
N GLY A 73 5.70 -10.34 6.24
CA GLY A 73 5.78 -11.25 7.39
C GLY A 73 7.04 -12.12 7.36
N LEU A 74 7.41 -12.61 6.17
CA LEU A 74 8.63 -13.40 5.97
C LEU A 74 9.89 -12.52 6.11
N LEU A 75 9.89 -11.33 5.51
CA LEU A 75 10.97 -10.35 5.68
C LEU A 75 11.11 -9.90 7.13
N ALA A 76 9.99 -9.67 7.84
CA ALA A 76 10.02 -9.32 9.27
C ALA A 76 10.62 -10.45 10.12
N ARG A 77 10.29 -11.72 9.81
CA ARG A 77 10.89 -12.90 10.46
C ARG A 77 12.41 -12.87 10.35
N ASP A 78 12.90 -12.75 9.13
CA ASP A 78 14.33 -12.83 8.83
C ASP A 78 15.08 -11.60 9.37
N PHE A 79 14.47 -10.41 9.28
CA PHE A 79 14.97 -9.20 9.91
C PHE A 79 15.11 -9.36 11.42
N MET A 80 14.08 -9.88 12.10
CA MET A 80 14.10 -10.07 13.56
C MET A 80 15.13 -11.11 13.99
N ALA A 81 15.28 -12.20 13.24
CA ALA A 81 16.33 -13.20 13.47
C ALA A 81 17.74 -12.61 13.31
N ALA A 82 17.97 -11.86 12.22
CA ALA A 82 19.25 -11.20 11.95
C ALA A 82 19.57 -10.09 12.97
N PHE A 83 18.55 -9.35 13.40
CA PHE A 83 18.70 -8.34 14.44
C PHE A 83 19.05 -8.97 15.79
N ALA A 84 18.35 -10.04 16.16
CA ALA A 84 18.61 -10.76 17.41
C ALA A 84 20.01 -11.38 17.46
N SER A 85 20.49 -11.97 16.36
CA SER A 85 21.84 -12.56 16.31
C SER A 85 22.94 -11.52 16.46
N ARG A 86 22.73 -10.29 15.95
CA ARG A 86 23.67 -9.16 16.10
C ARG A 86 23.68 -8.59 17.51
N VAL A 87 22.51 -8.40 18.12
CA VAL A 87 22.38 -7.77 19.44
C VAL A 87 22.71 -8.75 20.57
N LYS A 88 22.27 -10.00 20.45
CA LYS A 88 22.48 -11.04 21.46
C LYS A 88 23.57 -12.00 20.99
N LYS A 89 24.83 -11.57 21.04
CA LYS A 89 26.00 -12.38 20.63
C LYS A 89 26.10 -13.76 21.30
N ALA A 90 25.48 -13.92 22.48
CA ALA A 90 25.42 -15.19 23.21
C ALA A 90 24.32 -16.15 22.70
N TRP A 91 23.44 -15.71 21.80
CA TRP A 91 22.40 -16.56 21.22
C TRP A 91 22.98 -17.42 20.10
N THR A 92 22.56 -18.68 20.07
CA THR A 92 22.79 -19.55 18.91
C THR A 92 21.94 -19.08 17.72
N LEU A 93 22.39 -19.39 16.50
CA LEU A 93 21.64 -19.06 15.28
C LEU A 93 20.21 -19.61 15.33
N GLU A 94 20.06 -20.85 15.76
CA GLU A 94 18.76 -21.51 15.93
C GLU A 94 17.84 -20.77 16.92
N ARG A 95 18.40 -20.24 18.02
CA ARG A 95 17.61 -19.45 18.99
C ARG A 95 17.15 -18.13 18.40
N ALA A 96 17.99 -17.48 17.60
CA ALA A 96 17.64 -16.23 16.91
C ALA A 96 16.56 -16.46 15.83
N GLU A 97 16.64 -17.55 15.07
CA GLU A 97 15.63 -17.92 14.08
C GLU A 97 14.27 -18.25 14.72
N ARG A 98 14.27 -19.03 15.81
CA ARG A 98 13.04 -19.31 16.59
C ARG A 98 12.41 -18.03 17.12
N PHE A 99 13.23 -17.09 17.59
CA PHE A 99 12.76 -15.77 18.01
C PHE A 99 12.15 -14.98 16.85
N GLY A 100 12.82 -14.92 15.69
CA GLY A 100 12.29 -14.26 14.50
C GLY A 100 10.96 -14.87 14.05
N GLY A 101 10.84 -16.20 14.04
CA GLY A 101 9.60 -16.91 13.75
C GLY A 101 8.47 -16.55 14.71
N THR A 102 8.76 -16.57 16.00
CA THR A 102 7.79 -16.20 17.04
C THR A 102 7.36 -14.74 16.91
N ALA A 103 8.32 -13.84 16.69
CA ALA A 103 8.05 -12.42 16.49
C ALA A 103 7.14 -12.15 15.28
N ALA A 104 7.37 -12.85 14.16
CA ALA A 104 6.55 -12.74 12.95
C ALA A 104 5.13 -13.30 13.14
N ILE A 105 4.98 -14.38 13.92
CA ILE A 105 3.64 -14.90 14.28
C ILE A 105 2.92 -13.90 15.17
N ILE A 106 3.60 -13.33 16.17
CA ILE A 106 3.02 -12.30 17.05
C ILE A 106 2.60 -11.07 16.22
N SER A 107 3.46 -10.58 15.33
CA SER A 107 3.13 -9.44 14.47
C SER A 107 1.93 -9.73 13.57
N THR A 108 1.82 -10.97 13.08
CA THR A 108 0.65 -11.43 12.30
C THR A 108 -0.63 -11.27 13.10
N PHE A 109 -0.67 -11.81 14.32
CA PHE A 109 -1.85 -11.68 15.19
C PHE A 109 -2.14 -10.23 15.56
N VAL A 110 -1.12 -9.43 15.86
CA VAL A 110 -1.30 -7.99 16.15
C VAL A 110 -1.93 -7.27 14.97
N VAL A 111 -1.43 -7.48 13.75
CA VAL A 111 -2.00 -6.89 12.54
C VAL A 111 -3.45 -7.36 12.34
N LEU A 112 -3.74 -8.65 12.48
CA LEU A 112 -5.11 -9.17 12.35
C LEU A 112 -6.07 -8.58 13.39
N ILE A 113 -5.62 -8.42 14.63
CA ILE A 113 -6.41 -7.78 15.69
C ILE A 113 -6.66 -6.32 15.33
N LEU A 114 -5.64 -5.57 14.90
CA LEU A 114 -5.78 -4.16 14.52
C LEU A 114 -6.74 -4.00 13.33
N LEU A 115 -6.70 -4.92 12.37
CA LEU A 115 -7.62 -4.94 11.22
C LEU A 115 -9.04 -5.31 11.66
N ALA A 116 -9.22 -6.36 12.45
CA ALA A 116 -10.52 -6.76 12.99
C ALA A 116 -11.14 -5.64 13.83
N TRP A 117 -10.30 -4.93 14.60
CA TRP A 117 -10.70 -3.80 15.43
C TRP A 117 -11.30 -2.65 14.62
N GLN A 118 -10.88 -2.43 13.36
CA GLN A 118 -11.48 -1.42 12.48
C GLN A 118 -12.95 -1.70 12.16
N PHE A 119 -13.43 -2.93 12.31
CA PHE A 119 -14.85 -3.27 12.13
C PHE A 119 -15.67 -3.14 13.41
N VAL A 120 -15.00 -3.13 14.57
CA VAL A 120 -15.64 -3.07 15.89
C VAL A 120 -15.86 -1.61 16.33
N ILE A 121 -14.85 -0.74 16.18
CA ILE A 121 -14.96 0.69 16.57
C ILE A 121 -16.15 1.41 15.92
N PRO A 122 -16.40 1.29 14.60
CA PRO A 122 -17.48 2.05 13.96
C PRO A 122 -18.89 1.64 14.43
N ARG A 123 -19.00 0.56 15.21
CA ARG A 123 -20.25 -0.04 15.67
C ARG A 123 -20.54 0.22 17.15
N LEU A 124 -19.66 0.94 17.85
CA LEU A 124 -19.81 1.37 19.25
C LEU A 124 -20.00 2.89 19.30
#